data_AF-A0A1E3V4A7-F1
#
_entry.id   AF-A0A1E3V4A7-F1
#
_cell.length_a   1.000
_cell.length_b   1.000
_cell.length_c   1.000
_cell.angle_alpha   90.00
_cell.angle_beta   90.00
_cell.angle_gamma   90.00
#
_symmetry.space_group_name_H-M   'P 1'
#
loop_
_entity.id
_entity.type
_entity.pdbx_description
1 polymer ?
#
loop_
_entity_poly.entity_id
_entity_poly.type
_entity_poly.pdbx_seq_one_letter_code
_entity_poly.pdbx_strand_id
1 'polypeptide(L)' 'MRLYFLSATLLVLAACSREAERVYTVDELVADEALLSRIVAECRNNPGELGNTPNCQNAAAADFRARLERM' A
#
# COMPACT_ATOMS: atom_id res chain seq x y z
N MET A 1 -0.84 -9.74 -39.51
CA MET A 1 -1.34 -8.44 -39.00
C MET A 1 -2.31 -8.59 -37.81
N ARG A 2 -3.38 -9.41 -37.92
CA ARG A 2 -4.42 -9.57 -36.87
C ARG A 2 -3.89 -10.08 -35.51
N LEU A 3 -3.03 -11.10 -35.53
CA LEU A 3 -2.39 -11.67 -34.33
C LEU A 3 -1.41 -10.71 -33.65
N TYR A 4 -0.69 -9.90 -34.43
CA TYR A 4 0.24 -8.88 -33.93
C TYR A 4 -0.47 -7.74 -33.19
N PHE A 5 -1.65 -7.35 -33.68
CA PHE A 5 -2.49 -6.37 -33.00
C PHE A 5 -3.03 -6.91 -31.66
N LEU A 6 -3.47 -8.17 -31.63
CA LEU A 6 -3.96 -8.82 -30.41
C LEU A 6 -2.84 -9.01 -29.37
N SER A 7 -1.63 -9.35 -29.79
CA SER A 7 -0.49 -9.48 -28.88
C SER A 7 -0.06 -8.14 -28.28
N ALA A 8 -0.09 -7.07 -29.08
CA ALA A 8 0.25 -5.73 -28.61
C ALA A 8 -0.76 -5.23 -27.57
N THR A 9 -2.06 -5.50 -27.76
CA THR A 9 -3.09 -5.13 -26.78
C THR A 9 -2.93 -5.87 -25.45
N LEU A 10 -2.62 -7.17 -25.47
CA LEU A 10 -2.45 -7.96 -24.24
C LEU A 10 -1.24 -7.50 -23.40
N LEU A 11 -0.14 -7.10 -24.06
CA LEU A 11 1.04 -6.57 -23.37
C LEU A 11 0.77 -5.24 -22.66
N VAL A 12 -0.07 -4.37 -23.25
CA VAL A 12 -0.46 -3.09 -22.63
C VAL A 12 -1.36 -3.32 -21.40
N LEU A 13 -2.26 -4.30 -21.43
CA LEU A 13 -3.12 -4.61 -20.28
C LEU A 13 -2.33 -5.19 -19.09
N ALA A 14 -1.30 -6.00 -19.33
CA ALA A 14 -0.44 -6.53 -18.28
C ALA A 14 0.39 -5.44 -17.57
N ALA A 15 0.66 -4.31 -18.23
CA ALA A 15 1.35 -3.17 -17.61
C ALA A 15 0.46 -2.37 -16.64
N CYS A 16 -0.87 -2.55 -16.68
CA CYS A 16 -1.81 -1.90 -15.77
C CYS A 16 -2.06 -2.70 -14.49
N SER A 17 -1.61 -3.94 -14.37
CA SER A 17 -1.66 -4.64 -13.10
C SER A 17 -0.50 -4.17 -12.22
N ARG A 18 -0.75 -3.18 -11.34
CA ARG A 18 0.15 -2.92 -10.21
C ARG A 18 0.30 -4.24 -9.45
N GLU A 19 1.54 -4.65 -9.24
CA GLU A 19 1.85 -5.79 -8.37
C GLU A 19 1.17 -5.55 -7.02
N ALA A 20 0.47 -6.57 -6.51
CA ALA A 20 -0.22 -6.44 -5.24
C ALA A 20 0.84 -6.22 -4.16
N GLU A 21 0.88 -5.01 -3.60
CA GLU A 21 1.76 -4.70 -2.49
C GLU A 21 1.46 -5.63 -1.31
N ARG A 22 2.50 -6.08 -0.61
CA ARG A 22 2.31 -6.86 0.63
C ARG A 22 1.43 -6.05 1.57
N VAL A 23 0.35 -6.68 2.05
CA VAL A 23 -0.49 -6.09 3.09
C VAL A 23 0.11 -6.43 4.46
N TYR A 24 0.46 -5.39 5.23
CA TYR A 24 0.96 -5.55 6.59
C TYR A 24 -0.19 -5.48 7.59
N THR A 25 -0.19 -6.38 8.56
CA THR A 25 -1.14 -6.35 9.68
C THR A 25 -0.79 -5.24 10.67
N VAL A 26 -1.75 -4.84 11.49
CA VAL A 26 -1.53 -3.83 12.54
C VAL A 26 -0.41 -4.27 13.50
N ASP A 27 -0.39 -5.54 13.91
CA ASP A 27 0.63 -6.04 14.85
C ASP A 27 2.04 -6.03 14.26
N GLU A 28 2.20 -6.37 12.97
CA GLU A 28 3.49 -6.26 12.27
C GLU A 28 3.99 -4.81 12.24
N LEU A 29 3.09 -3.86 12.00
CA LEU A 29 3.44 -2.43 11.97
C LEU A 29 3.74 -1.86 13.36
N VAL A 30 3.03 -2.30 14.39
CA VAL A 30 3.34 -1.92 15.77
C VAL A 30 4.71 -2.47 16.20
N ALA A 31 5.08 -3.66 15.74
CA ALA A 31 6.37 -4.28 16.06
C ALA A 31 7.58 -3.64 15.34
N ASP A 32 7.36 -2.89 14.26
CA ASP A 32 8.42 -2.24 13.47
C ASP A 32 8.11 -0.74 13.26
N GLU A 33 8.62 0.10 14.18
CA GLU A 33 8.42 1.55 14.15
C GLU A 33 8.98 2.21 12.89
N ALA A 34 10.06 1.68 12.32
CA ALA A 34 10.67 2.22 11.10
C ALA A 34 9.77 1.96 9.88
N LEU A 35 9.24 0.75 9.77
CA LEU A 35 8.26 0.39 8.73
C LEU A 35 6.97 1.21 8.87
N LEU A 36 6.44 1.31 10.09
CA LEU A 36 5.24 2.11 10.37
C LEU A 36 5.44 3.58 9.97
N SER A 37 6.56 4.20 10.37
CA SER A 37 6.86 5.59 10.04
C SER A 37 6.95 5.82 8.53
N ARG A 38 7.58 4.89 7.80
CA ARG A 38 7.67 4.93 6.34
C ARG A 38 6.29 4.87 5.69
N ILE A 39 5.43 3.92 6.08
CA ILE A 39 4.10 3.77 5.49
C ILE A 39 3.21 4.96 5.83
N VAL A 40 3.26 5.46 7.07
CA VAL A 40 2.53 6.68 7.46
C VAL A 40 2.95 7.88 6.61
N ALA A 41 4.25 8.04 6.35
CA ALA A 41 4.75 9.11 5.49
C ALA A 41 4.25 8.96 4.04
N GLU A 42 4.26 7.74 3.50
CA GLU A 42 3.72 7.43 2.18
C GLU A 42 2.22 7.76 2.06
N CYS A 43 1.42 7.31 3.03
CA CYS A 43 -0.01 7.59 3.08
C CYS A 43 -0.32 9.09 3.16
N ARG A 44 0.52 9.88 3.85
CA ARG A 44 0.36 11.34 3.95
C ARG A 44 0.73 12.08 2.67
N ASN A 45 1.58 11.51 1.82
CA ASN A 45 1.97 12.13 0.55
C ASN A 45 0.87 12.04 -0.51
N ASN A 46 -0.01 11.03 -0.43
CA ASN A 46 -1.12 10.86 -1.37
C ASN A 46 -2.38 10.32 -0.67
N PRO A 47 -2.99 11.10 0.23
CA PRO A 47 -4.12 10.64 1.03
C PRO A 47 -5.36 10.33 0.20
N GLY A 48 -5.53 10.98 -0.95
CA GLY A 48 -6.66 10.76 -1.85
C GLY A 48 -6.61 9.40 -2.56
N GLU A 49 -5.45 9.01 -3.07
CA GLU A 49 -5.28 7.72 -3.77
C GLU A 49 -5.04 6.57 -2.78
N LEU A 50 -4.24 6.80 -1.74
CA LEU A 50 -3.74 5.73 -0.86
C LEU A 50 -4.52 5.56 0.43
N GLY A 51 -5.28 6.56 0.89
CA GLY A 51 -5.90 6.56 2.22
C GLY A 51 -6.82 5.36 2.50
N ASN A 52 -7.49 4.85 1.47
CA ASN A 52 -8.38 3.68 1.59
C ASN A 52 -7.67 2.34 1.33
N THR A 53 -6.38 2.33 1.04
CA THR A 53 -5.62 1.08 0.88
C THR A 53 -5.51 0.34 2.21
N PRO A 54 -5.42 -1.01 2.20
CA PRO A 54 -5.25 -1.78 3.43
C PRO A 54 -4.05 -1.34 4.27
N ASN A 55 -2.90 -1.04 3.64
CA ASN A 55 -1.70 -0.60 4.35
C ASN A 55 -1.89 0.74 5.05
N CYS A 56 -2.57 1.71 4.43
CA CYS A 56 -2.83 2.99 5.09
C CYS A 56 -3.85 2.91 6.23
N GLN A 57 -4.87 2.05 6.09
CA GLN A 57 -5.82 1.80 7.19
C GLN A 57 -5.12 1.12 8.38
N ASN A 58 -4.30 0.10 8.11
CA ASN A 58 -3.55 -0.62 9.14
C ASN A 58 -2.49 0.27 9.80
N ALA A 59 -1.79 1.12 9.03
CA ALA A 59 -0.83 2.07 9.55
C ALA A 59 -1.49 3.13 10.44
N ALA A 60 -2.68 3.62 10.10
CA ALA A 60 -3.43 4.54 10.94
C ALA A 60 -3.82 3.90 12.29
N ALA A 61 -4.30 2.65 12.26
CA ALA A 61 -4.60 1.89 13.47
C ALA A 61 -3.36 1.62 14.33
N ALA A 62 -2.24 1.26 13.70
CA ALA A 62 -0.96 1.01 14.36
C ALA A 62 -0.36 2.27 15.00
N ASP A 63 -0.35 3.42 14.30
CA ASP A 63 0.12 4.70 14.84
C ASP A 63 -0.72 5.14 16.04
N PHE A 64 -2.04 4.96 15.98
CA PHE A 64 -2.91 5.22 17.12
C PHE A 64 -2.56 4.33 18.32
N ARG A 65 -2.44 3.01 18.12
CA ARG A 65 -2.09 2.06 19.18
C ARG A 65 -0.71 2.35 19.80
N ALA A 66 0.31 2.58 18.98
CA ALA A 66 1.66 2.90 19.44
C ALA A 66 1.73 4.21 20.24
N ARG A 67 0.81 5.15 20.02
CA ARG A 67 0.69 6.35 20.86
C ARG A 67 0.00 6.05 22.18
N LEU A 68 -1.04 5.21 22.18
CA LEU A 68 -1.71 4.78 23.41
C LEU A 68 -0.76 4.04 24.36
N GLU A 69 0.06 3.14 23.82
CA GLU A 69 1.03 2.35 24.62
C GLU A 69 2.18 3.21 25.21
N ARG A 70 2.37 4.44 24.69
CA ARG A 70 3.39 5.40 25.15
C ARG A 70 2.87 6.44 26.17
N MET A 71 1.57 6.46 26.45
CA MET A 71 0.96 7.33 27.47
C MET A 71 0.98 6.68 28.85
#